data_AF-A0A6P5NHX8-F1
#
_entry.id   AF-A0A6P5NHX8-F1
#
_cell.length_a   1.000
_cell.length_b   1.000
_cell.length_c   1.000
_cell.angle_alpha   90.00
_cell.angle_beta   90.00
_cell.angle_gamma   90.00
#
_symmetry.space_group_name_H-M   'P 1'
#
loop_
_entity.id
_entity.type
_entity.pdbx_description
1 polymer ?
#
loop_
_entity_poly.entity_id
_entity_poly.type
_entity_poly.pdbx_seq_one_letter_code
_entity_poly.pdbx_strand_id
1 'polypeptide(L)'
;MSQLWWFGLVFVVFHCRNAIDSSLFKQWLHNLQSEIGILADGTLALRQVLIQGVDMFGKRIGFLKFKADIYKPVPGIVFARGPAVTVLILLESDGETYAVLTEQARVPTGRIILELPTGMLDDDKGDFVGTAVREASLSLSLSLQFSS
;
A
#
# COMPACT_ATOMS: atom_id res chain seq x y z
N MET A 1 20.18 26.84 14.72
CA MET A 1 19.53 26.90 13.39
C MET A 1 20.13 25.90 12.37
N SER A 2 21.42 25.53 12.45
CA SER A 2 22.05 24.56 11.52
C SER A 2 21.62 23.10 11.70
N GLN A 3 21.32 22.64 12.93
CA GLN A 3 20.90 21.25 13.17
C GLN A 3 19.53 20.91 12.54
N LEU A 4 18.57 21.85 12.52
CA LEU A 4 17.25 21.64 11.91
C LEU A 4 17.32 21.40 10.39
N TRP A 5 18.24 22.07 9.70
CA TRP A 5 18.52 21.82 8.29
C TRP A 5 19.22 20.47 8.07
N TRP A 6 20.09 20.07 9.00
CA TRP A 6 20.77 18.77 8.96
C TRP A 6 19.79 17.62 9.18
N PHE A 7 18.88 17.73 10.16
CA PHE A 7 17.77 16.79 10.35
C PHE A 7 16.85 16.76 9.14
N GLY A 8 16.49 17.92 8.56
CA GLY A 8 15.69 17.97 7.33
C GLY A 8 16.36 17.27 6.14
N LEU A 9 17.66 17.51 5.91
CA LEU A 9 18.41 16.89 4.83
C LEU A 9 18.58 15.38 5.03
N VAL A 10 18.96 14.94 6.24
CA VAL A 10 19.10 13.51 6.57
C VAL A 10 17.76 12.80 6.49
N PHE A 11 16.68 13.44 6.95
CA PHE A 11 15.33 12.91 6.85
C PHE A 11 14.91 12.77 5.37
N VAL A 12 15.12 13.79 4.54
CA VAL A 12 14.81 13.73 3.10
C VAL A 12 15.61 12.63 2.38
N VAL A 13 16.92 12.53 2.63
CA VAL A 13 17.77 11.51 1.99
C VAL A 13 17.40 10.10 2.43
N PHE A 14 17.10 9.90 3.73
CA PHE A 14 16.70 8.60 4.27
C PHE A 14 15.38 8.11 3.68
N HIS A 15 14.38 8.98 3.56
CA HIS A 15 13.07 8.62 2.99
C HIS A 15 13.15 8.36 1.49
N CYS A 16 13.97 9.10 0.75
CA CYS A 16 14.21 8.83 -0.68
C CYS A 16 14.87 7.46 -0.91
N ARG A 17 15.84 7.08 -0.06
CA ARG A 17 16.48 5.76 -0.17
C ARG A 17 15.48 4.64 0.12
N ASN A 18 14.73 4.74 1.22
CA ASN A 18 13.70 3.76 1.56
C ASN A 18 12.62 3.67 0.46
N ALA A 19 12.25 4.79 -0.16
CA ALA A 19 11.30 4.83 -1.26
C ALA A 19 11.78 4.00 -2.46
N ILE A 20 13.02 4.18 -2.89
CA ILE A 20 13.61 3.44 -4.02
C ILE A 20 13.80 1.96 -3.66
N ASP A 21 14.18 1.68 -2.40
CA ASP A 21 14.39 0.32 -1.92
C ASP A 21 13.08 -0.45 -1.64
N SER A 22 11.93 0.22 -1.67
CA SER A 22 10.62 -0.37 -1.41
C SER A 22 10.18 -1.36 -2.49
N SER A 23 9.36 -2.33 -2.06
CA SER A 23 8.63 -3.25 -2.94
C SER A 23 7.81 -2.50 -4.00
N LEU A 24 7.14 -1.41 -3.60
CA LEU A 24 6.30 -0.57 -4.46
C LEU A 24 7.08 0.00 -5.65
N PHE A 25 8.22 0.60 -5.37
CA PHE A 25 9.05 1.21 -6.40
C PHE A 25 9.69 0.14 -7.30
N LYS A 26 10.23 -0.92 -6.70
CA LYS A 26 10.87 -2.02 -7.43
C LYS A 26 9.88 -2.74 -8.34
N GLN A 27 8.67 -3.02 -7.87
CA GLN A 27 7.63 -3.66 -8.67
C GLN A 27 7.18 -2.76 -9.84
N TRP A 28 7.02 -1.45 -9.59
CA TRP A 28 6.70 -0.50 -10.64
C TRP A 28 7.79 -0.44 -11.71
N LEU A 29 9.07 -0.36 -11.30
CA LEU A 29 10.20 -0.33 -12.22
C LEU A 29 10.32 -1.63 -13.01
N HIS A 30 10.12 -2.79 -12.34
CA HIS A 30 10.09 -4.09 -12.99
C HIS A 30 8.98 -4.15 -14.06
N ASN A 31 7.76 -3.68 -13.76
CA ASN A 31 6.66 -3.67 -14.71
C ASN A 31 6.96 -2.80 -15.93
N LEU A 32 7.61 -1.64 -15.75
CA LEU A 32 8.05 -0.79 -16.85
C LEU A 32 9.03 -1.51 -17.80
N GLN A 33 9.93 -2.32 -17.23
CA GLN A 33 11.02 -3.00 -17.94
C GLN A 33 10.68 -4.42 -18.41
N SER A 34 9.54 -4.97 -17.98
CA SER A 34 9.09 -6.31 -18.38
C SER A 34 8.84 -6.41 -19.89
N GLU A 35 8.73 -7.63 -20.41
CA GLU A 35 8.51 -7.88 -21.86
C GLU A 35 7.24 -7.21 -22.41
N ILE A 36 6.23 -7.03 -21.56
CA ILE A 36 4.97 -6.32 -21.87
C ILE A 36 4.94 -4.88 -21.33
N GLY A 37 6.07 -4.41 -20.80
CA GLY A 37 6.24 -3.10 -20.18
C GLY A 37 6.33 -1.98 -21.21
N ILE A 38 6.01 -0.77 -20.79
CA ILE A 38 5.99 0.40 -21.70
C ILE A 38 7.39 0.80 -22.20
N LEU A 39 8.46 0.29 -21.59
CA LEU A 39 9.84 0.53 -22.05
C LEU A 39 10.38 -0.63 -22.92
N ALA A 40 9.60 -1.69 -23.13
CA ALA A 40 10.06 -2.91 -23.79
C ALA A 40 10.46 -2.69 -25.26
N ASP A 41 9.76 -1.82 -25.97
CA ASP A 41 9.99 -1.54 -27.39
C ASP A 41 11.12 -0.52 -27.65
N GLY A 42 11.71 0.04 -26.58
CA GLY A 42 12.75 1.06 -26.65
C GLY A 42 12.30 2.42 -27.20
N THR A 43 11.02 2.61 -27.50
CA THR A 43 10.48 3.86 -28.05
C THR A 43 10.20 4.90 -26.97
N LEU A 44 10.08 4.45 -25.72
CA LEU A 44 9.94 5.25 -24.51
C LEU A 44 11.16 5.03 -23.61
N ALA A 45 11.54 6.07 -22.87
CA ALA A 45 12.64 6.01 -21.92
C ALA A 45 12.29 6.78 -20.66
N LEU A 46 12.50 6.17 -19.50
CA LEU A 46 12.43 6.83 -18.20
C LEU A 46 13.65 7.73 -18.02
N ARG A 47 13.45 9.04 -17.91
CA ARG A 47 14.52 10.04 -17.73
C ARG A 47 14.79 10.35 -16.27
N GLN A 48 13.73 10.53 -15.50
CA GLN A 48 13.82 10.96 -14.11
C GLN A 48 12.64 10.41 -13.32
N VAL A 49 12.87 10.15 -12.03
CA VAL A 49 11.79 10.00 -11.06
C VAL A 49 11.95 11.04 -9.95
N LEU A 50 10.88 11.77 -9.69
CA LEU A 50 10.79 12.73 -8.60
C LEU A 50 9.86 12.16 -7.52
N ILE A 51 10.42 11.75 -6.38
CA ILE A 51 9.63 11.36 -5.21
C ILE A 51 8.94 12.60 -4.65
N GLN A 52 7.61 12.55 -4.54
CA GLN A 52 6.79 13.67 -4.08
C GLN A 52 6.29 13.48 -2.64
N GLY A 53 6.15 12.23 -2.20
CA GLY A 53 5.69 11.92 -0.85
C GLY A 53 5.88 10.45 -0.50
N VAL A 54 6.19 10.21 0.77
CA VAL A 54 6.34 8.88 1.35
C VAL A 54 5.57 8.87 2.66
N ASP A 55 4.55 8.04 2.75
CA ASP A 55 3.77 7.85 3.98
C ASP A 55 4.16 6.52 4.63
N MET A 56 4.57 6.58 5.89
CA MET A 56 5.08 5.44 6.63
C MET A 56 3.99 4.85 7.54
N PHE A 57 3.79 3.54 7.48
CA PHE A 57 2.94 2.79 8.40
C PHE A 57 3.84 1.97 9.32
N GLY A 58 4.13 2.52 10.51
CA GLY A 58 5.18 2.01 11.37
C GLY A 58 6.54 2.09 10.67
N LYS A 59 7.19 0.95 10.44
CA LYS A 59 8.51 0.87 9.77
C LYS A 59 8.42 0.70 8.25
N ARG A 60 7.22 0.50 7.68
CA ARG A 60 7.02 0.19 6.26
C ARG A 60 6.50 1.41 5.50
N ILE A 61 6.75 1.44 4.20
CA ILE A 61 6.13 2.43 3.31
C ILE A 61 4.70 1.97 3.01
N GLY A 62 3.72 2.74 3.45
CA GLY A 62 2.30 2.49 3.16
C GLY A 62 1.87 3.09 1.82
N PHE A 63 2.23 4.36 1.59
CA PHE A 63 2.00 5.04 0.31
C PHE A 63 3.28 5.66 -0.23
N LEU A 64 3.42 5.59 -1.54
CA LEU A 64 4.51 6.21 -2.28
C LEU A 64 3.96 7.02 -3.45
N LYS A 65 4.19 8.33 -3.42
CA LYS A 65 3.79 9.25 -4.49
C LYS A 65 5.02 9.78 -5.22
N PHE A 66 5.03 9.66 -6.53
CA PHE A 66 6.12 10.19 -7.35
C PHE A 66 5.68 10.55 -8.76
N LYS A 67 6.52 11.34 -9.44
CA LYS A 67 6.37 11.67 -10.85
C LYS A 67 7.52 11.04 -11.64
N ALA A 68 7.19 10.19 -12.60
CA ALA A 68 8.09 9.67 -13.61
C ALA A 68 8.08 10.59 -14.84
N ASP A 69 9.26 10.99 -15.30
CA ASP A 69 9.46 11.73 -16.54
C ASP A 69 9.84 10.74 -17.65
N ILE A 70 9.00 10.66 -18.68
CA ILE A 70 9.20 9.77 -19.83
C ILE A 70 9.56 10.63 -21.05
N TYR A 71 10.55 10.19 -21.83
CA TYR A 71 11.11 10.91 -22.98
C TYR A 71 10.07 11.33 -24.03
N LYS A 72 8.91 10.67 -24.07
CA LYS A 72 7.70 11.14 -24.77
C LYS A 72 6.62 11.44 -23.74
N PRO A 73 5.81 12.49 -23.94
CA PRO A 73 4.85 12.96 -22.94
C PRO A 73 3.76 11.91 -22.71
N VAL A 74 3.98 11.10 -21.67
CA VAL A 74 3.03 10.16 -21.10
C VAL A 74 2.76 10.64 -19.66
N PRO A 75 1.51 10.66 -19.18
CA PRO A 75 1.22 10.94 -17.78
C PRO A 75 2.03 10.01 -16.87
N GLY A 76 2.90 10.58 -16.05
CA GLY A 76 3.81 9.83 -15.19
C GLY A 76 3.56 10.03 -13.70
N ILE A 77 2.38 10.48 -13.28
CA ILE A 77 2.05 10.55 -11.85
C ILE A 77 1.74 9.13 -11.37
N VAL A 78 2.46 8.69 -10.35
CA VAL A 78 2.29 7.38 -9.73
C VAL A 78 1.93 7.56 -8.26
N PHE A 79 0.87 6.87 -7.84
CA PHE A 79 0.50 6.71 -6.45
C PHE A 79 0.44 5.22 -6.14
N ALA A 80 1.47 4.70 -5.49
CA ALA A 80 1.64 3.28 -5.22
C ALA A 80 1.27 2.97 -3.77
N ARG A 81 0.63 1.80 -3.58
CA ARG A 81 0.27 1.20 -2.30
C ARG A 81 0.47 -0.31 -2.38
N GLY A 82 0.82 -0.93 -1.26
CA GLY A 82 0.91 -2.38 -1.15
C GLY A 82 -0.45 -3.07 -1.36
N PRO A 83 -0.44 -4.39 -1.64
CA PRO A 83 -1.67 -5.15 -1.77
C PRO A 83 -2.47 -5.15 -0.45
N ALA A 84 -3.78 -5.24 -0.57
CA ALA A 84 -4.70 -5.25 0.56
C ALA A 84 -5.65 -6.45 0.49
N VAL A 85 -6.12 -6.88 1.65
CA VAL A 85 -7.07 -7.96 1.82
C VAL A 85 -8.30 -7.46 2.58
N THR A 86 -9.45 -8.07 2.31
CA THR A 86 -10.68 -7.88 3.07
C THR A 86 -11.32 -9.23 3.36
N VAL A 87 -12.06 -9.33 4.47
CA VAL A 87 -12.72 -10.55 4.90
C VAL A 87 -14.21 -10.32 5.01
N LEU A 88 -14.99 -11.14 4.29
CA LEU A 88 -16.43 -11.24 4.50
C LEU A 88 -16.72 -12.36 5.50
N ILE A 89 -17.27 -11.98 6.65
CA ILE A 89 -17.68 -12.92 7.69
C ILE A 89 -19.20 -12.97 7.68
N LEU A 90 -19.73 -14.17 7.44
CA LEU A 90 -21.16 -14.45 7.50
C LEU A 90 -21.47 -15.17 8.81
N LEU A 91 -22.46 -14.67 9.54
CA LEU A 91 -22.95 -15.24 10.77
C LEU A 91 -24.37 -15.75 10.54
N GLU A 92 -24.59 -17.03 10.78
CA GLU A 92 -25.93 -17.63 10.71
C GLU A 92 -26.51 -17.73 12.11
N SER A 93 -27.69 -17.16 12.33
CA SER A 93 -28.44 -17.28 13.59
C SER A 93 -29.93 -17.31 13.30
N ASP A 94 -30.63 -18.26 13.90
CA ASP A 94 -32.10 -18.37 13.84
C ASP A 94 -32.68 -18.44 12.41
N GLY A 95 -31.93 -19.03 11.47
CA GLY A 95 -32.32 -19.16 10.06
C GLY A 95 -32.03 -17.93 9.20
N GLU A 96 -31.43 -16.88 9.78
CA GLU A 96 -31.02 -15.66 9.08
C GLU A 96 -29.50 -15.58 8.94
N THR A 97 -29.03 -14.97 7.85
CA THR A 97 -27.60 -14.74 7.58
C THR A 97 -27.25 -13.27 7.69
N TYR A 98 -26.26 -12.95 8.53
CA TYR A 98 -25.79 -11.60 8.79
C TYR A 98 -24.36 -11.42 8.28
N ALA A 99 -24.05 -10.26 7.71
CA ALA A 99 -22.67 -9.87 7.38
C ALA A 99 -22.08 -9.04 8.53
N VAL A 100 -20.92 -9.46 9.04
CA VAL A 100 -20.22 -8.70 10.08
C VAL A 100 -19.44 -7.55 9.44
N LEU A 101 -19.73 -6.34 9.88
CA LEU A 101 -19.07 -5.11 9.45
C LEU A 101 -18.38 -4.44 10.64
N THR A 102 -17.45 -3.54 10.35
CA THR A 102 -16.79 -2.68 11.33
C THR A 102 -17.14 -1.22 11.05
N GLU A 103 -17.34 -0.44 12.11
CA GLU A 103 -17.41 1.02 11.99
C GLU A 103 -15.99 1.58 11.95
N GLN A 104 -15.64 2.28 10.87
CA GLN A 104 -14.34 2.92 10.77
C GLN A 104 -14.49 4.42 10.50
N ALA A 105 -13.76 5.23 11.27
CA ALA A 105 -13.62 6.64 10.98
C ALA A 105 -12.73 6.83 9.74
N ARG A 106 -13.28 7.44 8.71
CA ARG A 106 -12.60 7.79 7.46
C ARG A 106 -12.41 9.30 7.40
N VAL A 107 -11.28 9.75 7.95
CA VAL A 107 -10.86 11.17 7.91
C VAL A 107 -10.87 11.74 6.48
N PRO A 108 -10.41 11.03 5.42
CA PRO A 108 -10.43 11.58 4.06
C PRO A 108 -11.83 11.92 3.54
N THR A 109 -12.87 11.25 4.06
CA THR A 109 -14.27 11.52 3.70
C THR A 109 -15.03 12.27 4.79
N GLY A 110 -14.40 12.54 5.94
CA GLY A 110 -15.00 13.20 7.10
C GLY A 110 -16.20 12.44 7.71
N ARG A 111 -16.24 11.10 7.58
CA ARG A 111 -17.40 10.28 7.98
C ARG A 111 -16.97 9.00 8.69
N ILE A 112 -17.87 8.45 9.50
CA ILE A 112 -17.79 7.05 9.95
C ILE A 112 -18.57 6.21 8.94
N ILE A 113 -17.97 5.10 8.49
CA ILE A 113 -18.54 4.22 7.47
C ILE A 113 -18.54 2.79 8.01
N LEU A 114 -19.60 2.04 7.69
CA LEU A 114 -19.64 0.59 7.88
C LEU A 114 -18.94 -0.09 6.71
N GLU A 115 -17.91 -0.85 7.00
CA GLU A 115 -17.16 -1.58 5.98
C GLU A 115 -16.65 -2.93 6.48
N LEU A 116 -16.27 -3.78 5.52
CA LEU A 116 -15.69 -5.08 5.84
C LEU A 116 -14.33 -4.90 6.51
N PRO A 117 -13.98 -5.77 7.47
CA PRO A 117 -12.62 -5.88 7.97
C PRO A 117 -11.62 -5.92 6.81
N THR A 118 -10.66 -5.01 6.82
CA THR A 118 -9.64 -4.91 5.77
C THR A 118 -8.30 -4.48 6.34
N GLY A 119 -7.22 -4.93 5.72
CA GLY A 119 -5.88 -4.50 6.04
C GLY A 119 -4.92 -4.71 4.89
N MET A 120 -3.71 -4.15 5.02
CA MET A 120 -2.67 -4.32 4.00
C MET A 120 -1.88 -5.59 4.28
N LEU A 121 -1.47 -6.27 3.20
CA LEU A 121 -0.57 -7.40 3.31
C LEU A 121 0.83 -6.92 3.70
N ASP A 122 1.54 -7.77 4.45
CA ASP A 122 2.95 -7.56 4.71
C ASP A 122 3.73 -8.10 3.49
N ASP A 123 4.57 -7.24 2.91
CA ASP A 123 5.24 -7.43 1.61
C ASP A 123 6.11 -8.70 1.47
N ASP A 124 6.41 -9.41 2.57
CA ASP A 124 7.51 -10.38 2.61
C ASP A 124 7.09 -11.86 2.75
N LYS A 125 5.81 -12.18 2.96
CA LYS A 125 5.42 -13.57 3.31
C LYS A 125 4.31 -14.21 2.49
N GLY A 126 3.58 -13.45 1.67
CA GLY A 126 2.52 -14.02 0.82
C GLY A 126 1.41 -14.77 1.58
N ASP A 127 1.38 -14.67 2.91
CA ASP A 127 0.42 -15.35 3.77
C ASP A 127 -0.88 -14.55 3.79
N PHE A 128 -1.61 -14.68 2.67
CA PHE A 128 -2.89 -14.01 2.45
C PHE A 128 -3.91 -14.43 3.50
N VAL A 129 -3.98 -15.73 3.81
CA VAL A 129 -4.91 -16.29 4.79
C VAL A 129 -4.55 -15.80 6.18
N GLY A 130 -3.31 -15.97 6.64
CA GLY A 130 -2.89 -15.51 7.96
C GLY A 130 -3.05 -14.00 8.13
N THR A 131 -2.81 -13.21 7.08
CA THR A 131 -3.07 -11.76 7.14
C THR A 131 -4.55 -11.46 7.23
N ALA A 132 -5.39 -12.06 6.39
CA ALA A 132 -6.85 -11.91 6.47
C ALA A 132 -7.38 -12.19 7.88
N VAL A 133 -6.94 -13.30 8.48
CA VAL A 133 -7.30 -13.71 9.85
C VAL A 133 -6.83 -12.71 10.88
N ARG A 134 -5.58 -12.26 10.78
CA ARG A 134 -5.00 -11.25 11.68
C ARG A 134 -5.79 -9.94 11.64
N GLU A 135 -6.08 -9.43 10.45
CA GLU A 135 -6.81 -8.16 10.28
C GLU A 135 -8.25 -8.26 10.79
N ALA A 136 -8.93 -9.39 10.53
CA ALA A 136 -10.25 -9.66 11.09
C ALA A 136 -10.23 -9.77 12.63
N SER A 137 -9.22 -10.44 13.19
CA SER A 137 -9.08 -10.62 14.64
C SER A 137 -8.78 -9.30 15.35
N LEU A 138 -7.90 -8.46 14.77
CA LEU A 138 -7.56 -7.14 15.28
C LEU A 138 -8.76 -6.19 15.27
N SER A 139 -9.52 -6.17 14.18
CA SER A 139 -10.63 -5.24 13.99
C SER A 139 -11.89 -5.64 14.76
N LEU A 140 -12.13 -6.94 14.96
CA LEU A 140 -13.33 -7.45 15.63
C LEU A 140 -13.08 -7.90 17.07
N SER A 141 -11.83 -7.90 17.55
CA SER A 141 -11.44 -8.46 18.85
C SER A 141 -11.90 -9.93 19.04
N LEU A 142 -11.95 -10.69 17.94
CA LEU A 142 -12.36 -12.09 17.91
C LEU A 142 -11.15 -13.02 17.73
N SER A 143 -11.21 -14.21 18.32
CA SER A 143 -10.25 -15.29 18.07
C SER A 143 -10.79 -16.20 16.96
N LEU A 144 -10.19 -16.15 15.77
CA LEU A 144 -10.56 -17.01 14.66
C LEU A 144 -9.64 -18.24 14.60
N GLN A 145 -10.21 -19.44 14.61
CA GLN A 145 -9.50 -20.70 14.34
C GLN A 145 -9.96 -21.28 13.01
N PHE A 146 -9.02 -21.63 12.14
CA PHE A 146 -9.30 -22.34 10.90
C PHE A 146 -8.79 -23.77 11.02
N SER A 147 -9.62 -24.76 10.70
CA SER A 147 -9.16 -26.12 10.45
C SER A 147 -8.82 -26.21 8.97
N SER A 148 -7.54 -26.46 8.67
CA SER A 148 -7.08 -26.87 7.34
C SER A 148 -7.46 -28.32 7.04
#